data_AF-A0A0C3BV18-F1
#
_entry.id   AF-A0A0C3BV18-F1
#
_cell.length_a   1.000
_cell.length_b   1.000
_cell.length_c   1.000
_cell.angle_alpha   90.00
_cell.angle_beta   90.00
_cell.angle_gamma   90.00
#
_symmetry.space_group_name_H-M   'P 1'
#
loop_
_entity.id
_entity.type
_entity.pdbx_description
1 polymer ?
#
loop_
_entity_poly.entity_id
_entity_poly.type
_entity_poly.pdbx_seq_one_letter_code
_entity_poly.pdbx_strand_id
1 'polypeptide(L)'
;MTSSSSVAEGGKRLPRIMAERIVEYGPIWLNRDQTRPIDYGMYEGCIHKAVATHMLLVIAAKGQGIPETIKTKLVRWLDIWAAYDSWSYMAPGDNMPVACSTLSNVLKYGDDALKSFVKQRRRALKCVEVCALPTCNAETNLKTCARCKTVAYCSTAHQRSHWNHAVARHKTCCYETEY
;
A
#
# COMPACT_ATOMS: atom_id res chain seq x y z
N MET A 1 -11.36 -9.68 2.42
CA MET A 1 -12.67 -9.77 3.07
C MET A 1 -13.55 -8.69 2.49
N THR A 2 -14.68 -9.04 1.90
CA THR A 2 -15.72 -8.06 1.55
C THR A 2 -16.90 -8.37 2.45
N SER A 3 -17.14 -7.53 3.46
CA SER A 3 -18.30 -7.70 4.33
C SER A 3 -19.58 -7.69 3.49
N SER A 4 -20.45 -8.69 3.71
CA SER A 4 -21.77 -8.77 3.09
C SER A 4 -22.79 -7.85 3.78
N SER A 5 -22.42 -7.18 4.87
CA SER A 5 -23.28 -6.25 5.58
C SER A 5 -23.65 -5.04 4.72
N SER A 6 -24.93 -4.66 4.74
CA SER A 6 -25.45 -3.43 4.10
C SER A 6 -24.81 -2.16 4.69
N VAL A 7 -24.41 -2.19 5.96
CA VAL A 7 -23.68 -1.07 6.60
C VAL A 7 -22.32 -0.83 5.92
N ALA A 8 -21.71 -1.86 5.33
CA ALA A 8 -20.44 -1.75 4.62
C ALA A 8 -20.58 -1.28 3.16
N GLU A 9 -21.80 -1.09 2.66
CA GLU A 9 -22.07 -0.77 1.25
C GLU A 9 -21.51 0.59 0.83
N GLY A 10 -21.54 1.59 1.72
CA GLY A 10 -20.86 2.86 1.50
C GLY A 10 -19.34 2.71 1.34
N GLY A 11 -18.72 1.84 2.14
CA GLY A 11 -17.29 1.55 2.09
C GLY A 11 -16.84 0.92 0.77
N LYS A 12 -17.69 0.10 0.14
CA LYS A 12 -17.43 -0.52 -1.17
C LYS A 12 -17.34 0.50 -2.31
N ARG A 13 -17.92 1.68 -2.15
CA ARG A 13 -17.91 2.77 -3.14
C ARG A 13 -16.68 3.68 -3.02
N LEU A 14 -15.96 3.63 -1.90
CA LEU A 14 -14.82 4.50 -1.64
C LEU A 14 -13.69 4.40 -2.68
N PRO A 15 -13.26 3.20 -3.14
CA PRO A 15 -12.25 3.10 -4.18
C PRO A 15 -12.68 3.84 -5.44
N ARG A 16 -13.94 3.67 -5.85
CA ARG A 16 -14.51 4.35 -7.02
C ARG A 16 -14.52 5.86 -6.87
N ILE A 17 -15.08 6.37 -5.77
CA ILE A 17 -15.19 7.83 -5.54
C ILE A 17 -13.80 8.47 -5.50
N MET A 18 -12.84 7.79 -4.88
CA MET A 18 -11.45 8.27 -4.83
C MET A 18 -10.82 8.30 -6.23
N ALA A 19 -11.04 7.26 -7.04
CA ALA A 19 -10.57 7.23 -8.43
C ALA A 19 -11.18 8.36 -9.27
N GLU A 20 -12.49 8.58 -9.15
CA GLU A 20 -13.21 9.67 -9.85
C GLU A 20 -12.62 11.04 -9.48
N ARG A 21 -12.38 11.30 -8.20
CA ARG A 21 -11.75 12.55 -7.74
C ARG A 21 -10.34 12.71 -8.26
N ILE A 22 -9.50 11.67 -8.21
CA ILE A 22 -8.13 11.75 -8.74
C ILE A 22 -8.15 12.08 -10.24
N VAL A 23 -9.07 11.47 -10.99
CA VAL A 23 -9.24 11.76 -12.43
C VAL A 23 -9.71 13.19 -12.68
N GLU A 24 -10.64 13.69 -11.86
CA GLU A 24 -11.17 15.06 -11.95
C GLU A 24 -10.10 16.12 -11.65
N TYR A 25 -9.31 15.93 -10.59
CA TYR A 25 -8.27 16.88 -10.18
C TYR A 25 -6.94 16.70 -10.92
N GLY A 26 -6.76 15.58 -11.63
CA GLY A 26 -5.53 15.25 -12.35
C GLY A 26 -4.97 16.37 -13.25
N PRO A 27 -5.78 16.99 -14.13
CA PRO A 27 -5.34 18.11 -14.97
C PRO A 27 -4.89 19.33 -14.15
N ILE A 28 -5.59 19.63 -13.05
CA ILE A 28 -5.31 20.80 -12.19
C ILE A 28 -3.96 20.62 -11.49
N TRP A 29 -3.65 19.40 -11.06
CA TRP A 29 -2.38 19.08 -10.43
C TRP A 29 -1.18 19.08 -11.40
N LEU A 30 -1.41 18.82 -12.68
CA LEU A 30 -0.36 18.90 -13.71
C LEU A 30 -0.12 20.34 -14.19
N ASN A 31 -1.19 21.12 -14.38
CA ASN A 31 -1.10 22.54 -14.70
C ASN A 31 -0.66 23.30 -13.45
N ARG A 32 0.65 23.25 -13.21
CA ARG A 32 1.41 24.12 -12.31
C ARG A 32 1.26 25.55 -12.81
N ASP A 33 0.11 26.16 -12.58
CA ASP A 33 -0.06 27.57 -12.82
C ASP A 33 0.83 28.29 -11.81
N GLN A 34 2.04 28.66 -12.28
CA GLN A 34 3.11 29.26 -11.49
C GLN A 34 2.71 30.60 -10.87
N THR A 35 1.53 31.12 -11.25
CA THR A 35 0.99 32.38 -10.78
C THR A 35 0.36 32.30 -9.39
N ARG A 36 0.10 31.09 -8.85
CA ARG A 36 -0.45 30.95 -7.50
C ARG A 36 0.67 30.80 -6.45
N PRO A 37 0.70 31.65 -5.41
CA PRO A 37 1.73 31.63 -4.36
C PRO A 37 1.54 30.48 -3.35
N ILE A 38 0.88 29.40 -3.74
CA ILE A 38 0.62 28.27 -2.86
C ILE A 38 1.86 27.36 -2.89
N ASP A 39 2.32 26.99 -1.70
CA ASP A 39 3.46 26.10 -1.48
C ASP A 39 3.33 24.81 -2.31
N TYR A 40 4.22 24.65 -3.29
CA TYR A 40 4.26 23.51 -4.21
C TYR A 40 4.36 22.16 -3.48
N GLY A 41 5.04 22.12 -2.32
CA GLY A 41 5.17 20.91 -1.52
C GLY A 41 3.83 20.40 -0.99
N MET A 42 2.87 21.31 -0.76
CA MET A 42 1.54 20.94 -0.28
C MET A 42 0.76 20.13 -1.35
N TYR A 43 0.89 20.49 -2.63
CA TYR A 43 0.23 19.75 -3.70
C TYR A 43 0.84 18.38 -3.89
N GLU A 44 2.16 18.26 -3.98
CA GLU A 44 2.84 16.98 -4.13
C GLU A 44 2.47 16.01 -3.00
N GLY A 45 2.45 16.49 -1.75
CA GLY A 45 2.01 15.71 -0.59
C GLY A 45 0.54 15.28 -0.65
N CYS A 46 -0.35 16.13 -1.17
CA CYS A 46 -1.76 15.80 -1.36
C CYS A 46 -1.96 14.71 -2.42
N ILE A 47 -1.27 14.80 -3.57
CA ILE A 47 -1.35 13.79 -4.63
C ILE A 47 -0.79 12.47 -4.10
N HIS A 48 0.34 12.49 -3.40
CA HIS A 48 0.93 11.28 -2.81
C HIS A 48 -0.02 10.60 -1.83
N LYS A 49 -0.57 11.34 -0.87
CA LYS A 49 -1.57 10.80 0.08
C LYS A 49 -2.79 10.26 -0.66
N ALA A 50 -3.30 10.97 -1.65
CA ALA A 50 -4.46 10.52 -2.42
C ALA A 50 -4.19 9.19 -3.15
N VAL A 51 -3.05 9.07 -3.83
CA VAL A 51 -2.64 7.85 -4.54
C VAL A 51 -2.39 6.70 -3.58
N ALA A 52 -1.67 6.94 -2.48
CA ALA A 52 -1.38 5.92 -1.48
C ALA A 52 -2.66 5.41 -0.80
N THR A 53 -3.56 6.30 -0.38
CA THR A 53 -4.86 5.94 0.17
C THR A 53 -5.70 5.18 -0.86
N HIS A 54 -5.72 5.62 -2.11
CA HIS A 54 -6.47 4.94 -3.15
C HIS A 54 -5.93 3.53 -3.41
N MET A 55 -4.60 3.36 -3.42
CA MET A 55 -3.97 2.05 -3.52
C MET A 55 -4.41 1.13 -2.38
N LEU A 56 -4.41 1.59 -1.12
CA LEU A 56 -4.89 0.80 0.01
C LEU A 56 -6.36 0.39 -0.14
N LEU A 57 -7.22 1.30 -0.62
CA LEU A 57 -8.63 1.02 -0.87
C LEU A 57 -8.81 -0.02 -1.99
N VAL A 58 -8.03 0.08 -3.07
CA VAL A 58 -8.02 -0.90 -4.17
C VAL A 58 -7.58 -2.27 -3.68
N ILE A 59 -6.53 -2.33 -2.84
CA ILE A 59 -6.06 -3.59 -2.22
C ILE A 59 -7.17 -4.20 -1.35
N ALA A 60 -7.79 -3.39 -0.48
CA ALA A 60 -8.85 -3.84 0.42
C ALA A 60 -10.08 -4.35 -0.36
N ALA A 61 -10.43 -3.68 -1.45
CA ALA A 61 -11.53 -4.03 -2.34
C ALA A 61 -11.18 -5.10 -3.39
N LYS A 62 -9.94 -5.63 -3.40
CA LYS A 62 -9.44 -6.56 -4.43
C LYS A 62 -9.67 -6.06 -5.86
N GLY A 63 -9.45 -4.77 -6.09
CA GLY A 63 -9.65 -4.15 -7.41
C GLY A 63 -11.10 -4.02 -7.87
N GLN A 64 -12.09 -4.40 -7.07
CA GLN A 64 -13.49 -4.34 -7.47
C GLN A 64 -14.08 -2.92 -7.34
N GLY A 65 -15.08 -2.63 -8.18
CA GLY A 65 -15.95 -1.46 -8.02
C GLY A 65 -15.54 -0.19 -8.78
N ILE A 66 -14.39 -0.19 -9.48
CA ILE A 66 -13.97 0.94 -10.32
C ILE A 66 -14.38 0.69 -11.78
N PRO A 67 -15.21 1.55 -12.40
CA PRO A 67 -15.57 1.41 -13.81
C PRO A 67 -14.34 1.50 -14.73
N GLU A 68 -14.29 0.70 -15.80
CA GLU A 68 -13.13 0.63 -16.71
C GLU A 68 -12.80 1.99 -17.37
N THR A 69 -13.82 2.82 -17.60
CA THR A 69 -13.67 4.18 -18.14
C THR A 69 -12.91 5.10 -17.18
N ILE A 70 -13.20 5.01 -15.87
CA ILE A 70 -12.49 5.77 -14.83
C ILE A 70 -11.08 5.21 -14.65
N LYS A 71 -10.95 3.89 -14.63
CA LYS A 71 -9.69 3.18 -14.49
C LYS A 71 -8.68 3.55 -15.59
N THR A 72 -9.12 3.59 -16.85
CA THR A 72 -8.28 4.00 -17.99
C THR A 72 -7.76 5.44 -17.83
N LYS A 73 -8.63 6.37 -17.43
CA LYS A 73 -8.24 7.76 -17.18
C LYS A 73 -7.28 7.88 -15.99
N LEU A 74 -7.54 7.14 -14.92
CA LEU A 74 -6.71 7.12 -13.73
C LEU A 74 -5.31 6.59 -14.04
N VAL A 75 -5.22 5.46 -14.75
CA VAL A 75 -3.97 4.87 -15.21
C VAL A 75 -3.13 5.89 -15.99
N ARG A 76 -3.75 6.64 -16.92
CA ARG A 76 -3.05 7.68 -17.68
C ARG A 76 -2.41 8.72 -16.75
N TRP A 77 -3.12 9.21 -15.73
CA TRP A 77 -2.58 10.17 -14.78
C TRP A 77 -1.45 9.58 -13.92
N LEU A 78 -1.63 8.35 -13.45
CA LEU A 78 -0.60 7.65 -12.67
C LEU A 78 0.68 7.46 -13.50
N ASP A 79 0.57 7.11 -14.78
CA ASP A 79 1.73 6.97 -15.66
C ASP A 79 2.44 8.31 -15.88
N ILE A 80 1.68 9.41 -16.08
CA ILE A 80 2.25 10.76 -16.20
C ILE A 80 3.01 11.15 -14.93
N TRP A 81 2.44 10.94 -13.75
CA TRP A 81 3.08 11.27 -12.47
C TRP A 81 4.25 10.36 -12.13
N ALA A 82 4.20 9.09 -12.54
CA ALA A 82 5.31 8.16 -12.36
C ALA A 82 6.53 8.56 -13.21
N ALA A 83 6.31 9.11 -14.40
CA ALA A 83 7.36 9.60 -15.28
C ALA A 83 7.83 11.04 -14.98
N TYR A 84 7.32 11.63 -13.89
CA TYR A 84 7.61 13.02 -13.58
C TYR A 84 8.90 13.16 -12.77
N ASP A 85 9.92 13.78 -13.35
CA ASP A 85 11.28 13.81 -12.78
C ASP A 85 11.50 14.85 -11.67
N SER A 86 10.57 15.79 -11.45
CA SER A 86 10.77 16.94 -10.54
C SER A 86 9.92 16.91 -9.26
N TRP A 87 9.69 15.73 -8.69
CA TRP A 87 9.14 15.62 -7.34
C TRP A 87 10.17 16.17 -6.35
N SER A 88 9.94 17.37 -5.84
CA SER A 88 10.99 18.20 -5.23
C SER A 88 10.89 18.27 -3.70
N TYR A 89 9.73 17.94 -3.11
CA TYR A 89 9.46 18.18 -1.69
C TYR A 89 8.87 16.97 -0.93
N MET A 90 9.28 15.75 -1.27
CA MET A 90 8.79 14.59 -0.54
C MET A 90 9.65 14.27 0.68
N ALA A 91 8.97 13.94 1.78
CA ALA A 91 9.63 13.47 3.00
C ALA A 91 10.44 12.19 2.71
N PRO A 92 11.54 11.93 3.45
CA PRO A 92 12.30 10.69 3.31
C PRO A 92 11.39 9.46 3.49
N GLY A 93 11.23 8.67 2.43
CA GLY A 93 10.37 7.48 2.41
C GLY A 93 9.09 7.60 1.58
N ASP A 94 8.71 8.82 1.19
CA ASP A 94 7.63 9.06 0.24
C ASP A 94 8.21 8.97 -1.18
N ASN A 95 7.86 7.90 -1.91
CA ASN A 95 8.28 7.70 -3.30
C ASN A 95 7.04 7.68 -4.20
N MET A 96 6.58 8.88 -4.56
CA MET A 96 5.42 9.07 -5.42
C MET A 96 5.54 8.34 -6.77
N PRO A 97 6.68 8.40 -7.50
CA PRO A 97 6.82 7.61 -8.73
C PRO A 97 6.54 6.13 -8.54
N VAL A 98 7.06 5.54 -7.46
CA VAL A 98 6.84 4.13 -7.13
C VAL A 98 5.38 3.87 -6.75
N ALA A 99 4.75 4.74 -5.96
CA ALA A 99 3.33 4.61 -5.59
C ALA A 99 2.42 4.67 -6.82
N CYS A 100 2.65 5.62 -7.73
CA CYS A 100 1.93 5.77 -8.98
C CYS A 100 2.11 4.56 -9.91
N SER A 101 3.36 4.16 -10.15
CA SER A 101 3.68 3.00 -11.01
C SER A 101 3.06 1.72 -10.45
N THR A 102 3.14 1.50 -9.14
CA THR A 102 2.52 0.35 -8.47
C THR A 102 1.02 0.32 -8.69
N LEU A 103 0.32 1.42 -8.39
CA LEU A 103 -1.13 1.47 -8.53
C LEU A 103 -1.54 1.31 -10.00
N SER A 104 -0.81 1.93 -10.94
CA SER A 104 -1.04 1.77 -12.38
C SER A 104 -0.97 0.30 -12.79
N ASN A 105 0.05 -0.43 -12.34
CA ASN A 105 0.22 -1.85 -12.62
C ASN A 105 -0.90 -2.71 -12.00
N VAL A 106 -1.29 -2.43 -10.75
CA VAL A 106 -2.41 -3.12 -10.10
C VAL A 106 -3.71 -2.93 -10.88
N LEU A 107 -3.97 -1.73 -11.39
CA LEU A 107 -5.14 -1.49 -12.23
C LEU A 107 -5.02 -2.21 -13.58
N LYS A 108 -3.89 -2.09 -14.29
CA LYS A 108 -3.70 -2.71 -15.61
C LYS A 108 -3.81 -4.24 -15.60
N TYR A 109 -3.16 -4.88 -14.64
CA TYR A 109 -2.93 -6.33 -14.64
C TYR A 109 -3.73 -7.07 -13.56
N GLY A 110 -4.48 -6.34 -12.74
CA GLY A 110 -5.40 -6.91 -11.76
C GLY A 110 -4.71 -7.69 -10.63
N ASP A 111 -5.33 -8.80 -10.25
CA ASP A 111 -4.99 -9.57 -9.05
C ASP A 111 -3.54 -10.09 -9.03
N ASP A 112 -2.96 -10.41 -10.18
CA ASP A 112 -1.62 -10.98 -10.22
C ASP A 112 -0.53 -9.94 -9.95
N ALA A 113 -0.69 -8.72 -10.47
CA ALA A 113 0.18 -7.59 -10.09
C ALA A 113 0.02 -7.26 -8.61
N LEU A 114 -1.21 -7.31 -8.09
CA LEU A 114 -1.48 -7.09 -6.67
C LEU A 114 -0.77 -8.14 -5.79
N LYS A 115 -0.88 -9.44 -6.13
CA LYS A 115 -0.19 -10.52 -5.41
C LYS A 115 1.32 -10.34 -5.43
N SER A 116 1.89 -9.99 -6.59
CA SER A 116 3.33 -9.74 -6.75
C SER A 116 3.79 -8.56 -5.88
N PHE A 117 3.07 -7.45 -5.91
CA PHE A 117 3.35 -6.27 -5.08
C PHE A 117 3.27 -6.59 -3.58
N VAL A 118 2.21 -7.26 -3.13
CA VAL A 118 2.04 -7.67 -1.73
C VAL A 118 3.18 -8.59 -1.30
N LYS A 119 3.61 -9.52 -2.16
CA LYS A 119 4.78 -10.38 -1.92
C LYS A 119 6.05 -9.54 -1.78
N GLN A 120 6.32 -8.62 -2.70
CA GLN A 120 7.50 -7.74 -2.65
C GLN A 120 7.51 -6.85 -1.40
N ARG A 121 6.36 -6.28 -0.99
CA ARG A 121 6.26 -5.50 0.24
C ARG A 121 6.48 -6.34 1.48
N ARG A 122 5.94 -7.56 1.54
CA ARG A 122 6.20 -8.50 2.64
C ARG A 122 7.69 -8.86 2.75
N ARG A 123 8.39 -8.99 1.62
CA ARG A 123 9.85 -9.17 1.57
C ARG A 123 10.59 -7.96 2.12
N ALA A 124 10.25 -6.77 1.63
CA ALA A 124 10.87 -5.51 2.08
C ALA A 124 10.66 -5.25 3.57
N LEU A 125 9.51 -5.64 4.12
CA LEU A 125 9.21 -5.56 5.55
C LEU A 125 9.87 -6.68 6.39
N LYS A 126 10.71 -7.54 5.78
CA LYS A 126 11.39 -8.71 6.40
C LYS A 126 10.43 -9.70 7.10
N CYS A 127 9.16 -9.68 6.74
CA CYS A 127 8.11 -10.26 7.56
C CYS A 127 8.02 -11.79 7.49
N VAL A 128 8.60 -12.46 6.48
CA VAL A 128 8.31 -13.90 6.26
C VAL A 128 9.49 -14.73 5.74
N GLU A 129 10.58 -14.11 5.27
CA GLU A 129 11.70 -14.85 4.64
C GLU A 129 12.87 -15.13 5.59
N VAL A 130 12.89 -14.48 6.76
CA VAL A 130 13.85 -14.75 7.83
C VAL A 130 13.11 -14.99 9.13
N CYS A 131 13.73 -15.76 10.03
CA CYS A 131 13.24 -15.86 11.39
C CYS A 131 13.17 -14.46 12.02
N ALA A 132 12.02 -14.10 12.59
CA ALA A 132 11.80 -12.78 13.16
C ALA A 132 12.54 -12.56 14.50
N LEU A 133 13.12 -13.61 15.11
CA LEU A 133 13.95 -13.45 16.30
C LEU A 133 15.28 -12.77 15.88
N PRO A 134 15.65 -11.60 16.42
CA PRO A 134 16.80 -10.83 15.92
C PRO A 134 18.15 -11.54 15.92
N THR A 135 18.31 -12.54 16.79
CA THR A 135 19.53 -13.34 16.91
C THR A 135 19.55 -14.56 15.98
N CYS A 136 18.54 -14.73 15.12
CA CYS A 136 18.41 -15.86 14.22
C CYS A 136 18.26 -15.42 12.77
N ASN A 137 19.13 -15.92 11.90
CA ASN A 137 19.12 -15.64 10.46
C ASN A 137 18.62 -16.85 9.63
N ALA A 138 17.80 -17.72 10.21
CA ALA A 138 17.27 -18.86 9.47
C ALA A 138 16.29 -18.39 8.39
N GLU A 139 16.44 -18.91 7.17
CA GLU A 139 15.62 -18.55 6.01
C GLU A 139 14.67 -19.68 5.57
N THR A 140 14.86 -20.88 6.10
CA THR A 140 14.13 -22.09 5.71
C THR A 140 13.25 -22.60 6.86
N ASN A 141 12.25 -23.43 6.52
CA ASN A 141 11.34 -24.05 7.48
C ASN A 141 10.59 -23.04 8.38
N LEU A 142 10.32 -21.86 7.85
CA LEU A 142 9.67 -20.78 8.59
C LEU A 142 8.17 -21.03 8.71
N LYS A 143 7.66 -20.93 9.94
CA LYS A 143 6.24 -20.99 10.27
C LYS A 143 5.76 -19.61 10.71
N THR A 144 4.67 -19.13 10.13
CA THR A 144 4.12 -17.82 10.47
C THR A 144 3.44 -17.84 11.83
N CYS A 145 3.49 -16.71 12.54
CA CYS A 145 2.75 -16.54 13.80
C CYS A 145 1.26 -16.83 13.57
N ALA A 146 0.68 -17.73 14.35
CA ALA A 146 -0.72 -18.14 14.20
C ALA A 146 -1.73 -16.99 14.37
N ARG A 147 -1.38 -15.94 15.12
CA ARG A 147 -2.28 -14.82 15.45
C ARG A 147 -2.26 -13.69 14.42
N CYS A 148 -1.07 -13.17 14.09
CA CYS A 148 -0.93 -12.00 13.22
C CYS A 148 -0.52 -12.32 11.78
N LYS A 149 0.07 -13.50 11.55
CA LYS A 149 0.59 -13.96 10.24
C LYS A 149 1.61 -13.01 9.57
N THR A 150 2.13 -12.02 10.31
CA THR A 150 3.02 -10.96 9.80
C THR A 150 4.49 -11.18 10.14
N VAL A 151 4.81 -12.20 10.93
CA VAL A 151 6.18 -12.60 11.25
C VAL A 151 6.30 -14.12 11.11
N ALA A 152 7.49 -14.61 10.78
CA ALA A 152 7.76 -16.04 10.67
C ALA A 152 8.92 -16.47 11.57
N TYR A 153 8.89 -17.73 12.02
CA TYR A 153 9.87 -18.31 12.92
C TYR A 153 10.26 -19.69 12.43
N CYS A 154 11.55 -20.04 12.48
CA CYS A 154 11.99 -21.41 12.18
C CYS A 154 11.55 -22.42 13.25
N SER A 155 11.16 -21.95 14.46
CA SER A 155 10.67 -22.80 15.53
C SER A 155 9.68 -22.08 16.46
N THR A 156 8.86 -22.86 17.16
CA THR A 156 7.97 -22.35 18.23
C THR A 156 8.76 -21.77 19.40
N ALA A 157 9.97 -22.27 19.66
CA ALA A 157 10.87 -21.73 20.67
C ALA A 157 11.30 -20.30 20.34
N HIS A 158 11.64 -20.01 19.08
CA HIS A 158 12.00 -18.66 18.64
C HIS A 158 10.82 -17.70 18.75
N GLN A 159 9.60 -18.16 18.44
CA GLN A 159 8.40 -17.36 18.66
C GLN A 159 8.22 -17.01 20.14
N ARG A 160 8.39 -17.97 21.07
CA ARG A 160 8.28 -17.72 22.52
C ARG A 160 9.35 -16.76 23.03
N SER A 161 10.58 -16.90 22.56
CA SER A 161 11.69 -15.99 22.89
C SER A 161 11.41 -14.58 22.38
N HIS A 162 11.00 -14.46 21.11
CA HIS A 162 10.68 -13.18 20.49
C HIS A 162 9.45 -12.51 21.14
N TRP A 163 8.52 -13.27 21.73
CA TRP A 163 7.32 -12.76 22.39
C TRP A 163 7.63 -11.72 23.47
N ASN A 164 8.67 -11.97 24.28
CA ASN A 164 9.09 -11.12 25.38
C ASN A 164 10.51 -10.56 25.21
N HIS A 165 11.07 -10.56 24.00
CA HIS A 165 12.45 -10.14 23.72
C HIS A 165 12.70 -8.68 24.10
N ALA A 166 13.73 -8.40 24.91
CA ALA A 166 13.92 -7.09 25.56
C ALA A 166 13.86 -5.87 24.63
N VAL A 167 14.41 -5.99 23.42
CA VAL A 167 14.52 -4.87 22.44
C VAL A 167 13.47 -4.93 21.33
N ALA A 168 12.92 -6.12 21.06
CA ALA A 168 12.08 -6.37 19.88
C ALA A 168 10.91 -7.26 20.28
N ARG A 169 10.05 -6.78 21.18
CA ARG A 169 8.96 -7.62 21.70
C ARG A 169 7.92 -7.83 20.61
N HIS A 170 7.72 -9.07 20.16
CA HIS A 170 6.65 -9.36 19.22
C HIS A 170 5.27 -9.07 19.82
N LYS A 171 5.09 -9.27 21.14
CA LYS A 171 3.80 -9.10 21.84
C LYS A 171 3.16 -7.72 21.61
N THR A 172 3.94 -6.65 21.53
CA THR A 172 3.42 -5.28 21.36
C THR A 172 2.93 -5.01 19.93
N CYS A 173 3.41 -5.79 18.96
CA CYS A 173 3.08 -5.63 17.54
C CYS A 173 2.22 -6.79 17.00
N CYS A 174 1.84 -7.75 17.84
CA CYS A 174 1.07 -8.93 17.46
C CYS A 174 -0.43 -8.61 17.56
N TYR A 175 -1.04 -8.24 16.44
CA TYR A 175 -2.48 -8.03 16.30
C TYR A 175 -3.17 -9.26 15.73
N GLU A 176 -4.46 -9.43 16.05
CA GLU A 176 -5.29 -10.48 15.49
C GLU A 176 -5.73 -10.08 14.09
N THR A 177 -5.42 -10.94 13.11
CA THR A 177 -5.96 -10.81 11.76
C THR A 177 -7.15 -11.73 11.66
N GLU A 178 -8.37 -11.17 11.76
CA GLU A 178 -9.59 -11.88 11.37
C GLU A 178 -9.59 -12.09 9.85
N TYR A 179 -10.06 -13.26 9.40
CA TYR A 179 -10.08 -13.69 7.99
C TYR A 179 -11.49 -13.93 7.46
#